data_AF-A0A183CS79-F1
#
_entry.id   AF-A0A183CS79-F1
#
_cell.length_a   1.000
_cell.length_b   1.000
_cell.length_c   1.000
_cell.angle_alpha   90.00
_cell.angle_beta   90.00
_cell.angle_gamma   90.00
#
_symmetry.space_group_name_H-M   'P 1'
#
loop_
_entity.id
_entity.type
_entity.pdbx_description
1 polymer ?
#
loop_
_entity_poly.entity_id
_entity_poly.type
_entity_poly.pdbx_seq_one_letter_code
_entity_poly.pdbx_strand_id
1 'polypeptide(L)'
;MCRAQLAIGRLRNVGVSVGDYVVRAHAYVAAKMGVFIDQLNTDYRRAYRGQVGAAELAAFAHYQLTQIHPFRNANGRTGRLLMNHVLKSLGQQMILFPKSAG
;
A
#
# COMPACT_ATOMS: atom_id res chain seq x y z
N MET A 1 7.79 -17.44 -24.89
CA MET A 1 8.38 -16.74 -23.72
C MET A 1 8.10 -15.26 -23.83
N CYS A 2 7.11 -14.72 -23.11
CA CYS A 2 6.76 -13.30 -23.21
C CYS A 2 7.45 -12.53 -22.08
N ARG A 3 8.34 -11.59 -22.46
CA ARG A 3 9.02 -10.68 -21.53
C ARG A 3 7.98 -9.95 -20.70
N ALA A 4 7.90 -10.25 -19.40
CA ALA A 4 7.18 -9.41 -18.47
C ALA A 4 7.87 -8.04 -18.44
N GLN A 5 7.40 -7.11 -19.26
CA GLN A 5 7.90 -5.73 -19.25
C GLN A 5 7.67 -5.18 -17.83
N LEU A 6 8.77 -5.02 -17.09
CA LEU A 6 8.79 -4.43 -15.76
C LEU A 6 8.27 -3.00 -15.85
N ALA A 7 7.01 -2.80 -15.48
CA ALA A 7 6.38 -1.48 -15.44
C ALA A 7 6.62 -0.85 -14.07
N ILE A 8 7.89 -0.51 -13.78
CA ILE A 8 8.31 0.09 -12.51
C ILE A 8 7.64 1.46 -12.37
N GLY A 9 7.01 1.72 -11.22
CA GLY A 9 6.37 3.00 -10.91
C GLY A 9 5.10 3.30 -11.71
N ARG A 10 4.63 2.38 -12.56
CA ARG A 10 3.39 2.56 -13.33
C ARG A 10 2.25 1.76 -12.73
N LEU A 11 1.08 2.39 -12.67
CA LEU A 11 -0.15 1.68 -12.33
C LEU A 11 -0.40 0.55 -13.34
N ARG A 12 -0.92 -0.57 -12.86
CA ARG A 12 -1.27 -1.70 -13.74
C ARG A 12 -2.39 -1.29 -14.68
N ASN A 13 -2.24 -1.70 -15.92
CA ASN A 13 -3.24 -1.58 -16.99
C ASN A 13 -3.82 -2.95 -17.39
N VAL A 14 -3.67 -3.95 -16.51
CA VAL A 14 -4.09 -5.33 -16.73
C VAL A 14 -4.76 -5.88 -15.47
N GLY A 15 -5.65 -6.86 -15.66
CA GLY A 15 -6.17 -7.68 -14.57
C GLY A 15 -5.05 -8.52 -13.94
N VAL A 16 -5.11 -8.71 -12.62
CA VAL A 16 -4.17 -9.53 -11.85
C VAL A 16 -4.91 -10.24 -10.72
N SER A 17 -4.36 -11.36 -10.24
CA SER A 17 -4.84 -12.11 -9.09
C SER A 17 -3.78 -12.18 -8.00
N VAL A 18 -4.21 -12.31 -6.75
CA VAL A 18 -3.36 -12.47 -5.56
C VAL A 18 -3.79 -13.76 -4.86
N GLY A 19 -3.03 -14.84 -5.06
CA GLY A 19 -3.52 -16.18 -4.72
C GLY A 19 -4.82 -16.46 -5.49
N ASP A 20 -5.85 -16.89 -4.77
CA ASP A 20 -7.17 -17.19 -5.35
C ASP A 20 -8.08 -15.95 -5.50
N TYR A 21 -7.61 -14.77 -5.05
CA TYR A 21 -8.37 -13.54 -5.09
C TYR A 21 -8.16 -12.78 -6.40
N VAL A 22 -9.22 -12.57 -7.18
CA VAL A 22 -9.20 -11.70 -8.37
C VAL A 22 -9.33 -10.24 -7.92
N VAL A 23 -8.32 -9.44 -8.22
CA VAL A 23 -8.34 -8.01 -7.88
C VAL A 23 -9.28 -7.27 -8.82
N ARG A 24 -9.96 -6.23 -8.30
CA ARG A 24 -10.82 -5.32 -9.07
C ARG A 24 -10.19 -4.87 -10.40
N ALA A 25 -11.03 -4.55 -11.37
CA ALA A 25 -10.60 -4.12 -12.70
C ALA A 25 -9.62 -2.93 -12.65
N HIS A 26 -8.57 -3.00 -13.47
CA HIS A 26 -7.49 -2.02 -13.50
C HIS A 26 -7.98 -0.60 -13.83
N ALA A 27 -9.09 -0.46 -14.55
CA ALA A 27 -9.72 0.81 -14.87
C ALA A 27 -10.05 1.67 -13.62
N TYR A 28 -10.29 1.03 -12.47
CA TYR A 28 -10.61 1.74 -11.22
C TYR A 28 -9.38 2.05 -10.36
N VAL A 29 -8.19 1.54 -10.70
CA VAL A 29 -6.99 1.67 -9.86
C VAL A 29 -6.62 3.13 -9.65
N ALA A 30 -6.59 3.94 -10.71
CA ALA A 30 -6.22 5.35 -10.61
C ALA A 30 -7.17 6.13 -9.69
N ALA A 31 -8.49 5.96 -9.88
CA ALA A 31 -9.49 6.60 -9.03
C ALA A 31 -9.39 6.17 -7.56
N LYS A 32 -9.18 4.86 -7.31
CA LYS A 32 -9.02 4.34 -5.94
C LYS A 32 -7.73 4.81 -5.28
N MET A 33 -6.64 4.94 -6.04
CA MET A 33 -5.40 5.52 -5.53
C MET A 33 -5.58 7.00 -5.16
N GLY A 34 -6.32 7.78 -5.94
CA GLY A 34 -6.65 9.16 -5.60
C GLY A 34 -7.38 9.26 -4.26
N VAL A 35 -8.50 8.54 -4.12
CA VAL A 35 -9.28 8.48 -2.87
C VAL A 35 -8.42 8.01 -1.68
N PHE A 36 -7.57 7.01 -1.89
CA PHE A 36 -6.66 6.51 -0.86
C PHE A 36 -5.64 7.57 -0.41
N ILE A 37 -5.02 8.30 -1.35
CA ILE A 37 -4.05 9.36 -1.04
C ILE A 37 -4.72 10.48 -0.24
N ASP A 38 -5.90 10.92 -0.65
CA ASP A 38 -6.65 11.97 0.05
C ASP A 38 -7.01 11.58 1.48
N GLN A 39 -7.46 10.33 1.67
CA GLN A 39 -7.77 9.80 2.99
C GLN A 39 -6.50 9.69 3.85
N LEU A 40 -5.42 9.13 3.30
CA LEU A 40 -4.15 8.97 4.02
C LEU A 40 -3.60 10.32 4.49
N ASN A 41 -3.65 11.36 3.65
CA ASN A 41 -3.20 12.70 4.01
C ASN A 41 -4.08 13.36 5.08
N THR A 42 -5.38 13.05 5.07
CA THR A 42 -6.32 13.55 6.08
C THR A 42 -6.06 12.88 7.44
N ASP A 43 -5.94 11.57 7.47
CA ASP A 43 -5.68 10.83 8.71
C ASP A 43 -4.25 11.05 9.22
N TYR A 44 -3.29 11.30 8.34
CA TYR A 44 -1.95 11.72 8.74
C TYR A 44 -1.97 13.02 9.56
N ARG A 45 -2.72 14.04 9.12
CA ARG A 45 -2.87 15.30 9.87
C ARG A 45 -3.56 15.07 11.22
N ARG A 46 -4.51 14.14 11.29
CA ARG A 46 -5.18 13.75 12.54
C ARG A 46 -4.22 13.01 13.48
N ALA A 47 -3.41 12.08 12.95
CA ALA A 47 -2.40 11.36 13.71
C ALA A 47 -1.32 12.29 14.27
N TYR A 48 -0.88 13.27 13.48
CA TYR A 48 0.07 14.30 13.93
C TYR A 48 -0.47 15.13 15.11
N ARG A 49 -1.79 15.28 15.21
CA ARG A 49 -2.48 15.95 16.33
C ARG A 49 -2.86 14.99 17.48
N GLY A 50 -2.43 13.73 17.43
CA GLY A 50 -2.75 12.72 18.43
C GLY A 50 -4.19 12.20 18.37
N GLN A 51 -4.93 12.44 17.29
CA GLN A 51 -6.35 12.07 17.15
C GLN A 51 -6.56 10.68 16.50
N VAL A 52 -5.51 10.12 15.92
CA VAL A 52 -5.48 8.77 15.30
C VAL A 52 -4.18 8.11 15.74
N GLY A 53 -4.22 6.82 16.06
CA GLY A 53 -3.00 6.08 16.45
C GLY A 53 -2.02 5.95 15.29
N ALA A 54 -0.72 6.16 15.52
CA ALA A 54 0.29 6.00 14.48
C ALA A 54 0.34 4.57 13.92
N ALA A 55 0.18 3.56 14.78
CA ALA A 55 0.11 2.15 14.38
C ALA A 55 -1.15 1.85 13.54
N GLU A 56 -2.29 2.45 13.89
CA GLU A 56 -3.54 2.33 13.16
C GLU A 56 -3.42 2.92 11.75
N LEU A 57 -2.89 4.14 11.63
CA LEU A 57 -2.66 4.79 10.34
C LEU A 57 -1.68 3.99 9.46
N ALA A 58 -0.61 3.46 10.06
CA ALA A 58 0.37 2.66 9.36
C ALA A 58 -0.25 1.35 8.83
N ALA A 59 -1.05 0.66 9.66
CA ALA A 59 -1.79 -0.54 9.27
C ALA A 59 -2.79 -0.24 8.14
N PHE A 60 -3.52 0.88 8.23
CA PHE A 60 -4.42 1.36 7.17
C PHE A 60 -3.68 1.58 5.85
N ALA A 61 -2.54 2.29 5.88
CA ALA A 61 -1.74 2.57 4.69
C ALA A 61 -1.26 1.29 4.00
N HIS A 62 -0.78 0.30 4.78
CA HIS A 62 -0.41 -1.01 4.25
C HIS A 62 -1.60 -1.74 3.63
N TYR A 63 -2.69 -1.88 4.40
CA TYR A 63 -3.88 -2.61 3.99
C TYR A 63 -4.45 -2.03 2.69
N GLN A 64 -4.73 -0.73 2.64
CA GLN A 64 -5.33 -0.11 1.47
C GLN A 64 -4.48 -0.26 0.20
N LEU A 65 -3.16 -0.03 0.28
CA LEU A 65 -2.29 -0.20 -0.88
C LEU A 65 -2.29 -1.65 -1.38
N THR A 66 -2.19 -2.62 -0.47
CA THR A 66 -2.17 -4.05 -0.85
C THR A 66 -3.51 -4.52 -1.42
N GLN A 67 -4.63 -3.97 -0.93
CA GLN A 67 -5.98 -4.25 -1.42
C GLN A 67 -6.28 -3.62 -2.78
N ILE A 68 -5.88 -2.35 -3.00
CA ILE A 68 -6.02 -1.69 -4.31
C ILE A 68 -5.15 -2.40 -5.35
N HIS A 69 -3.99 -2.91 -4.90
CA HIS A 69 -3.01 -3.62 -5.72
C HIS A 69 -2.63 -2.84 -6.99
N PRO A 70 -2.10 -1.61 -6.84
CA PRO A 70 -1.93 -0.70 -7.96
C PRO A 70 -0.85 -1.12 -8.97
N PHE A 71 0.10 -1.96 -8.57
CA PHE A 71 1.23 -2.35 -9.42
C PHE A 71 1.11 -3.79 -9.91
N ARG A 72 1.84 -4.15 -10.98
CA ARG A 72 1.93 -5.54 -11.46
C ARG A 72 2.68 -6.48 -10.50
N ASN A 73 3.64 -5.95 -9.76
CA ASN A 73 4.42 -6.66 -8.75
C ASN A 73 4.83 -5.67 -7.65
N ALA A 74 5.33 -6.19 -6.53
CA ALA A 74 5.91 -5.47 -5.41
C ALA A 74 4.90 -4.71 -4.51
N ASN A 75 3.59 -4.88 -4.68
CA ASN A 75 2.57 -4.23 -3.83
C ASN A 75 2.81 -4.45 -2.33
N GLY A 76 3.13 -5.67 -1.90
CA GLY A 76 3.45 -5.94 -0.49
C GLY A 76 4.76 -5.30 0.00
N ARG A 77 5.77 -5.17 -0.87
CA ARG A 77 7.04 -4.49 -0.53
C ARG A 77 6.81 -2.98 -0.39
N THR A 78 6.12 -2.38 -1.36
CA THR A 78 5.75 -0.96 -1.32
C THR A 78 4.83 -0.66 -0.14
N GLY A 79 3.89 -1.55 0.19
CA GLY A 79 3.00 -1.40 1.33
C GLY A 79 3.75 -1.35 2.66
N ARG A 80 4.73 -2.25 2.85
CA ARG A 80 5.59 -2.23 4.06
C ARG A 80 6.47 -1.00 4.13
N LEU A 81 7.01 -0.54 3.00
CA LEU A 81 7.79 0.70 2.95
C LEU A 81 6.92 1.92 3.29
N LEU A 82 5.70 2.00 2.76
CA LEU A 82 4.76 3.08 3.04
C LEU A 82 4.34 3.09 4.53
N MET A 83 3.99 1.94 5.07
CA MET A 83 3.69 1.77 6.50
C MET A 83 4.83 2.27 7.39
N ASN A 84 6.07 1.84 7.11
CA ASN A 84 7.23 2.27 7.88
C ASN A 84 7.58 3.74 7.65
N HIS A 85 7.29 4.29 6.48
CA HIS A 85 7.42 5.73 6.23
C HIS A 85 6.46 6.53 7.12
N VAL A 86 5.19 6.11 7.21
CA VAL A 86 4.20 6.72 8.11
C VAL A 86 4.69 6.66 9.57
N LEU A 87 5.08 5.48 10.06
CA LEU A 87 5.58 5.32 11.43
C LEU A 87 6.76 6.26 11.70
N LYS A 88 7.77 6.25 10.82
CA LYS A 88 8.97 7.09 10.95
C LYS A 88 8.64 8.58 10.94
N SER A 89 7.72 9.02 10.08
CA SER A 89 7.29 10.43 10.01
C SER A 89 6.54 10.91 11.26
N LEU A 90 5.95 9.98 12.03
CA LEU A 90 5.27 10.25 13.30
C LEU A 90 6.16 9.94 14.53
N GLY A 91 7.48 9.84 14.34
CA GLY A 91 8.44 9.60 15.41
C GLY A 91 8.41 8.19 16.01
N GLN A 92 7.75 7.23 15.35
CA GLN A 92 7.66 5.84 15.82
C GLN A 92 8.80 4.98 15.27
N GLN A 93 9.09 3.89 15.98
CA GLN A 93 10.01 2.87 15.49
C GLN A 93 9.43 2.12 14.28
N MET A 94 10.30 1.73 13.36
CA MET A 94 9.91 0.92 12.21
C MET A 94 9.66 -0.52 12.63
N ILE A 95 8.72 -1.18 11.96
CA ILE A 95 8.37 -2.58 12.20
C ILE A 95 8.93 -3.44 11.07
N LEU A 96 9.64 -4.51 11.43
CA LEU A 96 10.09 -5.55 10.52
C LEU A 96 9.22 -6.79 10.71
N PHE A 97 8.64 -7.30 9.63
CA PHE A 97 7.96 -8.59 9.64
C PHE A 97 8.94 -9.69 9.25
N PRO A 98 9.41 -10.52 10.20
CA PRO A 98 10.25 -11.64 9.86
C PRO A 98 9.48 -12.62 8.98
N LYS A 99 10.17 -13.22 8.02
CA LYS A 99 9.64 -14.39 7.33
C LYS A 99 9.60 -15.52 8.36
N SER A 100 8.48 -16.24 8.46
CA SER A 100 8.40 -17.46 9.27
C SER A 100 9.56 -18.38 8.89
N ALA A 101 10.32 -18.85 9.88
CA ALA A 101 11.27 -19.93 9.65
C ALA A 101 10.43 -21.14 9.22
N GLY A 102 10.53 -21.49 7.93
CA GLY A 102 9.92 -22.70 7.38
C GLY A 102 10.74 -23.92 7.76
#